data_AF-A0A1B1M354-F1
#
_entry.id   AF-A0A1B1M354-F1
#
_cell.length_a   1.000
_cell.length_b   1.000
_cell.length_c   1.000
_cell.angle_alpha   90.00
_cell.angle_beta   90.00
_cell.angle_gamma   90.00
#
_symmetry.space_group_name_H-M   'P 1'
#
loop_
_entity.id
_entity.type
_entity.pdbx_description
1 polymer ?
#
loop_
_entity_poly.entity_id
_entity_poly.type
_entity_poly.pdbx_seq_one_letter_code
_entity_poly.pdbx_strand_id
1 'polypeptide(L)' 'MDGHAALGSRPGLGVDIDENAVRRAAEAGHPWRNPVWRGADGAFTEW' A
#
# COMPACT_ATOMS: atom_id res chain seq x y z
N MET A 1 -3.05 -15.30 -19.00
CA MET A 1 -2.88 -13.83 -18.89
C MET A 1 -1.43 -13.61 -18.52
N ASP A 2 -0.71 -12.83 -19.32
CA ASP A 2 0.72 -12.58 -19.13
C ASP A 2 0.85 -11.51 -18.07
N GLY A 3 1.31 -11.86 -16.86
CA GLY A 3 1.27 -11.02 -15.65
C GLY A 3 2.21 -9.81 -15.66
N HIS A 4 2.07 -8.93 -16.65
CA HIS A 4 2.84 -7.71 -16.80
C HIS A 4 1.92 -6.53 -17.17
N ALA A 5 2.35 -5.32 -16.83
CA ALA A 5 1.71 -4.09 -17.24
C ALA A 5 2.51 -3.42 -18.37
N ALA A 6 1.80 -2.75 -19.28
CA ALA A 6 2.42 -1.94 -20.31
C ALA A 6 2.99 -0.64 -19.73
N LEU A 7 4.07 -0.15 -20.32
CA LEU A 7 4.64 1.14 -19.95
C LEU A 7 3.75 2.30 -20.45
N GLY A 8 3.44 3.25 -19.58
CA GLY A 8 2.70 4.46 -19.93
C GLY A 8 3.55 5.45 -20.75
N SER A 9 2.89 6.29 -21.54
CA SER A 9 3.54 7.25 -22.45
C SER A 9 3.68 8.67 -21.89
N ARG A 10 3.12 8.95 -20.70
CA ARG A 10 3.11 10.29 -20.11
C ARG A 10 4.41 10.58 -19.34
N PRO A 11 4.89 11.83 -19.33
CA PRO A 11 6.05 12.22 -18.53
C PRO A 11 5.85 11.95 -17.02
N GLY A 12 6.96 11.76 -16.30
CA GLY A 12 6.92 11.49 -14.87
C GLY A 12 6.28 10.13 -14.54
N LEU A 13 5.53 10.06 -13.43
CA LEU A 13 4.82 8.83 -13.03
C LEU A 13 3.59 8.53 -13.91
N GLY A 14 3.16 9.48 -14.74
CA GLY A 14 2.00 9.30 -15.62
C GLY A 14 0.69 9.03 -14.87
N VAL A 15 0.51 9.62 -13.69
CA VAL A 15 -0.72 9.55 -12.87
C VAL A 15 -1.28 10.94 -12.58
N ASP A 16 -2.60 11.03 -12.44
CA ASP A 16 -3.29 12.22 -11.93
C ASP A 16 -3.93 11.88 -10.58
N ILE A 17 -3.93 12.83 -9.65
CA ILE A 17 -4.46 12.63 -8.30
C ILE A 17 -5.87 13.23 -8.21
N ASP A 18 -6.84 12.42 -7.79
CA ASP A 18 -8.13 12.93 -7.31
C ASP A 18 -8.01 13.34 -5.83
N GLU A 19 -7.70 14.62 -5.62
CA GLU A 19 -7.53 15.20 -4.28
C GLU A 19 -8.77 15.10 -3.39
N ASN A 20 -9.97 15.10 -3.97
CA ASN A 20 -11.21 14.97 -3.19
C ASN A 20 -11.36 13.53 -2.70
N ALA A 21 -11.04 12.53 -3.52
CA ALA A 21 -11.00 11.14 -3.10
C ALA A 21 -9.94 10.91 -2.02
N VAL A 22 -8.75 11.50 -2.16
CA VAL A 22 -7.67 11.40 -1.17
C VAL A 22 -8.12 11.96 0.19
N ARG A 23 -8.72 13.16 0.22
CA ARG A 23 -9.21 13.76 1.48
C ARG A 23 -10.29 12.90 2.15
N ARG A 24 -11.27 12.41 1.38
CA ARG A 24 -12.32 11.51 1.92
C ARG A 24 -11.73 10.21 2.48
N ALA A 25 -10.74 9.64 1.82
CA ALA A 25 -10.08 8.43 2.30
C ALA A 25 -9.28 8.69 3.59
N ALA A 26 -8.65 9.86 3.71
CA ALA A 26 -7.92 10.25 4.91
C ALA A 26 -8.81 10.43 6.14
N GLU A 27 -10.08 10.82 5.97
CA GLU A 27 -11.08 10.85 7.05
C GLU A 27 -11.35 9.44 7.60
N ALA A 28 -11.38 8.45 6.72
CA ALA A 28 -11.46 7.05 7.09
C ALA A 28 -10.07 6.54 7.54
N GLY A 29 -9.66 6.90 8.76
CA GLY A 29 -8.40 6.43 9.34
C GLY A 29 -8.25 4.90 9.24
N HIS A 30 -7.01 4.43 9.07
CA HIS A 30 -6.72 3.00 9.03
C HIS A 30 -5.95 2.61 10.30
N PRO A 31 -6.48 1.71 11.16
CA PRO A 31 -5.77 1.22 12.34
C PRO A 31 -4.74 0.17 11.93
N TRP A 32 -3.98 0.41 10.85
CA TRP A 32 -2.94 -0.50 10.46
C TRP A 32 -1.82 -0.46 11.50
N ARG A 33 -1.38 -1.65 11.87
CA ARG A 33 -0.26 -1.92 12.77
C ARG A 33 0.53 -3.04 12.11
N ASN A 34 1.85 -2.99 12.26
CA ASN A 34 2.68 -4.12 11.88
C ASN A 34 2.16 -5.37 12.62
N PRO A 35 1.82 -6.44 11.90
CA PRO A 35 1.52 -7.71 12.55
C PRO A 35 2.74 -8.15 13.36
N VAL A 36 2.51 -8.52 14.61
CA VAL A 36 3.57 -9.04 15.48
C VAL A 36 3.69 -10.53 15.23
N TRP A 37 4.86 -10.95 14.75
CA TRP A 37 5.17 -12.36 14.55
C TRP A 37 5.89 -12.90 15.78
N ARG A 38 5.45 -14.08 16.21
CA ARG A 38 6.07 -14.81 17.32
C ARG A 38 6.43 -16.21 16.86
N GLY A 39 7.65 -16.63 17.19
CA GLY A 39 8.10 -18.01 17.00
C GLY A 39 7.37 -18.99 17.92
N ALA A 40 7.61 -20.29 17.73
CA ALA A 40 7.02 -21.35 18.56
C ALA A 40 7.43 -21.26 20.04
N ASP A 41 8.54 -20.57 20.33
CA ASP A 41 9.06 -20.25 21.66
C ASP A 41 8.54 -18.91 22.23
N GLY A 42 7.67 -18.21 21.48
CA GLY A 42 7.10 -16.92 21.86
C GLY A 42 8.02 -15.72 21.62
N ALA A 43 9.25 -15.95 21.14
CA ALA A 43 10.19 -14.89 20.81
C ALA A 43 9.67 -14.04 19.65
N PHE A 44 10.01 -12.75 19.66
CA PHE A 44 9.70 -11.85 18.55
C PHE A 44 10.47 -12.29 17.30
N THR A 45 9.81 -12.23 16.14
CA THR A 45 10.42 -12.56 14.84
C THR A 45 10.19 -11.41 13.87
N GLU A 46 11.18 -11.14 13.01
CA GLU A 46 11.01 -10.13 11.96
C GLU A 46 10.06 -10.62 10.87
N TRP A 47 9.50 -9.67 10.14
CA TRP A 47 8.70 -9.92 8.96
C TRP A 47 9.56 -9.85 7.69
#